data_AF-A0A7J4XJ37-F1
#
_entry.id   AF-A0A7J4XJ37-F1
#
_cell.length_a   1.000
_cell.length_b   1.000
_cell.length_c   1.000
_cell.angle_alpha   90.00
_cell.angle_beta   90.00
_cell.angle_gamma   90.00
#
_symmetry.space_group_name_H-M   'P 1'
#
loop_
_entity.id
_entity.type
_entity.pdbx_description
1 polymer ?
#
loop_
_entity_poly.entity_id
_entity_poly.type
_entity_poly.pdbx_seq_one_letter_code
_entity_poly.pdbx_strand_id
1 'polypeptide(L)'
;MNRRKNDFNYSRLCEIVSRLNSRLLDIVKRDRKGLISDKEIVLVEKNEEMEDCYNSLSFQYIREVKRGGYCLVCINIEFTGERNSSSNCFVGTPNQIRRQFSFKKGEQFVRDFVDRMIYECLRIEKLNEVHETV
;
A
#
# COMPACT_ATOMS: atom_id res chain seq x y z
N MET A 1 7.18 31.51 -4.44
CA MET A 1 7.85 30.67 -5.46
C MET A 1 7.10 29.35 -5.48
N ASN A 2 6.08 29.22 -6.33
CA ASN A 2 5.16 28.09 -6.34
C ASN A 2 5.84 26.88 -6.99
N ARG A 3 6.41 25.98 -6.18
CA ARG A 3 6.49 24.57 -6.61
C ARG A 3 5.05 24.09 -6.80
N ARG A 4 4.73 23.51 -7.95
CA ARG A 4 3.42 22.88 -8.15
C ARG A 4 3.31 21.77 -7.10
N LYS A 5 2.14 21.60 -6.47
CA LYS A 5 1.73 20.43 -5.65
C LYS A 5 1.82 19.07 -6.39
N ASN A 6 2.60 18.97 -7.48
CA ASN A 6 2.59 17.89 -8.47
C ASN A 6 3.87 17.05 -8.51
N ASP A 7 4.88 17.30 -7.66
CA ASP A 7 6.10 16.49 -7.68
C ASP A 7 5.95 15.27 -6.78
N PHE A 8 5.01 14.39 -7.15
CA PHE A 8 4.88 13.07 -6.55
C PHE A 8 6.22 12.34 -6.66
N ASN A 9 6.80 11.95 -5.52
CA ASN A 9 8.11 11.31 -5.52
C ASN A 9 7.99 9.81 -5.83
N TYR A 10 7.85 9.50 -7.13
CA TYR A 10 7.69 8.13 -7.60
C TYR A 10 8.86 7.22 -7.22
N SER A 11 10.08 7.74 -7.19
CA SER A 11 11.27 6.98 -6.77
C SER A 11 11.15 6.56 -5.31
N ARG A 12 10.73 7.49 -4.44
CA ARG A 12 10.54 7.21 -3.02
C ARG A 12 9.41 6.20 -2.78
N LEU A 13 8.31 6.30 -3.54
CA LEU A 13 7.26 5.27 -3.50
C LEU A 13 7.82 3.89 -3.85
N CYS A 14 8.62 3.78 -4.92
CA CYS A 14 9.21 2.51 -5.34
C CYS A 14 10.07 1.88 -4.23
N GLU A 15 10.87 2.69 -3.53
CA GLU A 15 11.69 2.23 -2.41
C GLU A 15 10.84 1.73 -1.24
N ILE A 16 9.83 2.49 -0.85
CA ILE A 16 8.91 2.12 0.25
C ILE A 16 8.17 0.83 -0.10
N VAL A 17 7.63 0.72 -1.31
CA VAL A 17 6.97 -0.50 -1.81
C VAL A 17 7.94 -1.68 -1.78
N SER A 18 9.18 -1.52 -2.25
CA SER A 18 10.18 -2.60 -2.23
C SER A 18 10.46 -3.12 -0.82
N ARG A 19 10.63 -2.22 0.16
CA ARG A 19 10.86 -2.59 1.57
C ARG A 19 9.66 -3.33 2.17
N LEU A 20 8.45 -2.79 2.00
CA LEU A 20 7.22 -3.43 2.48
C LEU A 20 7.00 -4.79 1.83
N ASN A 21 7.22 -4.89 0.53
CA ASN A 21 7.00 -6.11 -0.23
C ASN A 21 7.98 -7.22 0.19
N SER A 22 9.25 -6.86 0.41
CA SER A 22 10.26 -7.79 0.94
C SER A 22 9.88 -8.33 2.33
N ARG A 23 9.41 -7.45 3.23
CA ARG A 23 8.96 -7.83 4.57
C ARG A 23 7.69 -8.71 4.54
N LEU A 24 6.73 -8.40 3.65
CA LEU A 24 5.53 -9.21 3.45
C LEU A 24 5.89 -10.63 2.97
N LEU A 25 6.81 -10.75 2.02
CA LEU A 25 7.24 -12.07 1.54
C LEU A 25 7.91 -12.91 2.62
N ASP A 26 8.64 -12.29 3.56
CA ASP A 26 9.19 -13.00 4.71
C ASP A 26 8.08 -13.49 5.66
N ILE A 27 7.08 -12.66 5.95
CA ILE A 27 5.89 -13.07 6.72
C ILE A 27 5.22 -14.27 6.07
N VAL A 28 4.92 -14.20 4.77
CA VAL A 28 4.27 -15.29 4.03
C VAL A 28 5.11 -16.57 4.07
N LYS A 29 6.45 -16.45 3.97
CA LYS A 29 7.37 -17.59 4.08
C LYS A 29 7.34 -18.21 5.48
N ARG A 30 7.26 -17.40 6.54
CA ARG A 30 7.16 -17.88 7.92
C ARG A 30 5.80 -18.51 8.22
N ASP A 31 4.70 -17.93 7.73
CA ASP A 31 3.34 -18.47 7.84
C ASP A 31 3.22 -19.86 7.23
N ARG A 32 3.77 -20.03 6.02
CA ARG A 32 3.81 -21.33 5.35
C ARG A 32 4.59 -22.41 6.11
N LYS A 33 5.46 -22.01 7.03
CA LYS A 33 6.21 -22.92 7.91
C LYS A 33 5.54 -23.09 9.29
N GLY A 34 4.41 -22.45 9.54
CA GLY A 34 3.75 -22.44 10.85
C GLY A 34 4.50 -21.63 11.91
N LEU A 35 5.35 -20.67 11.50
CA LEU A 35 6.24 -19.92 12.39
C LEU A 35 5.68 -18.56 12.85
N ILE A 36 4.39 -18.31 12.64
CA ILE A 36 3.70 -17.13 13.17
C ILE A 36 2.41 -17.57 13.87
N SER A 37 2.18 -17.01 15.05
CA SER A 37 0.95 -17.20 15.83
C SER A 37 -0.04 -16.07 15.61
N ASP A 38 0.46 -14.87 15.29
CA ASP A 38 -0.38 -13.70 15.08
C ASP A 38 -1.37 -13.93 13.94
N LYS A 39 -2.62 -13.58 14.18
CA LYS A 39 -3.68 -13.62 13.16
C LYS A 39 -3.52 -12.46 12.16
N GLU A 40 -3.01 -11.34 12.63
CA GLU A 40 -2.88 -10.10 11.90
C GLU A 40 -1.50 -9.50 12.14
N ILE A 41 -0.85 -9.07 11.06
CA ILE A 41 0.46 -8.42 11.11
C ILE A 41 0.43 -7.18 10.23
N VAL A 42 0.77 -6.02 10.81
CA VAL A 42 0.82 -4.73 10.11
C VAL A 42 2.27 -4.30 9.90
N LEU A 43 2.62 -4.02 8.65
CA LEU A 43 3.90 -3.43 8.25
C LEU A 43 3.64 -1.99 7.84
N VAL A 44 4.34 -1.04 8.44
CA VAL A 44 4.21 0.38 8.12
C VAL A 44 5.58 0.94 7.72
N GLU A 45 5.58 1.78 6.69
CA GLU A 45 6.70 2.64 6.31
C GLU A 45 6.18 4.08 6.22
N LYS A 46 6.88 5.01 6.85
CA LYS A 46 6.57 6.44 6.75
C LYS A 46 7.25 7.05 5.54
N ASN A 47 6.61 8.03 4.95
CA ASN A 47 7.24 8.93 4.01
C ASN A 47 7.82 10.11 4.80
N GLU A 48 9.13 10.26 4.78
CA GLU A 48 9.83 11.34 5.49
C GLU A 48 9.95 12.60 4.63
N GLU A 49 9.53 12.53 3.36
CA GLU A 49 9.53 13.65 2.43
C GLU A 49 8.36 14.59 2.76
N MET A 50 8.67 15.78 3.29
CA MET A 50 7.65 16.73 3.77
C MET A 50 6.79 17.34 2.65
N GLU A 51 7.27 17.33 1.40
CA GLU A 51 6.58 17.93 0.24
C GLU A 51 5.78 16.90 -0.59
N ASP A 52 5.80 15.61 -0.24
CA ASP A 52 5.08 14.58 -0.99
C ASP A 52 3.58 14.56 -0.66
N CYS A 53 2.77 13.89 -1.48
CA CYS A 53 1.32 13.87 -1.32
C CYS A 53 0.82 12.83 -0.31
N TYR A 54 1.71 12.03 0.28
CA TYR A 54 1.34 10.99 1.25
C TYR A 54 2.33 10.86 2.40
N ASN A 55 1.78 10.53 3.58
CA ASN A 55 2.48 10.43 4.86
C ASN A 55 2.98 9.01 5.15
N SER A 56 2.22 7.98 4.80
CA SER A 56 2.57 6.59 5.13
C SER A 56 1.97 5.57 4.17
N LEU A 57 2.65 4.43 4.03
CA LEU A 57 2.15 3.25 3.33
C LEU A 57 2.23 2.05 4.28
N SER A 58 1.18 1.23 4.33
CA SER A 58 1.12 0.06 5.18
C SER A 58 0.58 -1.17 4.47
N PHE A 59 1.16 -2.34 4.77
CA PHE A 59 0.66 -3.64 4.37
C PHE A 59 0.16 -4.40 5.60
N GLN A 60 -1.09 -4.78 5.60
CA GLN A 60 -1.73 -5.56 6.65
C GLN A 60 -2.00 -6.98 6.13
N TYR A 61 -1.34 -7.97 6.74
CA TYR A 61 -1.51 -9.38 6.43
C TYR A 61 -2.43 -10.03 7.47
N ILE A 62 -3.60 -10.50 7.03
CA ILE A 62 -4.60 -11.16 7.89
C ILE A 62 -4.77 -12.61 7.47
N ARG A 63 -4.61 -13.53 8.41
CA ARG A 63 -4.71 -14.97 8.18
C ARG A 63 -6.15 -15.46 8.32
N GLU A 64 -6.43 -16.58 7.67
CA GLU A 64 -7.66 -17.37 7.85
C GLU A 64 -8.95 -16.58 7.60
N VAL A 65 -8.93 -15.64 6.66
CA VAL A 65 -10.09 -14.80 6.33
C VAL A 65 -11.21 -15.57 5.61
N LYS A 66 -10.91 -16.76 5.07
CA LYS A 66 -11.90 -17.69 4.48
C LYS A 66 -11.52 -19.14 4.78
N ARG A 67 -12.53 -20.03 4.75
CA ARG A 67 -12.32 -21.49 4.80
C ARG A 67 -11.31 -21.91 3.72
N GLY A 68 -10.39 -22.81 4.08
CA GLY A 68 -9.33 -23.28 3.18
C GLY A 68 -7.99 -22.54 3.30
N GLY A 69 -7.78 -21.75 4.35
CA GLY A 69 -6.47 -21.14 4.65
C GLY A 69 -6.14 -19.94 3.76
N TYR A 70 -7.15 -19.16 3.36
CA TYR A 70 -6.93 -17.90 2.63
C TYR A 70 -6.49 -16.79 3.57
N CYS A 71 -5.66 -15.89 3.04
CA CYS A 71 -5.19 -14.70 3.72
C CYS A 71 -5.61 -13.45 2.92
N LEU A 72 -5.64 -12.31 3.61
CA LEU A 72 -5.92 -10.98 3.06
C LEU A 72 -4.65 -10.14 3.20
N VAL A 73 -4.26 -9.45 2.14
CA VAL A 73 -3.26 -8.38 2.18
C VAL A 73 -3.98 -7.09 1.88
N CYS A 74 -4.12 -6.20 2.85
CA CYS A 74 -4.61 -4.85 2.62
C CYS A 74 -3.44 -3.87 2.53
N ILE A 75 -3.46 -3.04 1.49
CA ILE A 75 -2.51 -1.98 1.24
C ILE A 75 -3.23 -0.68 1.54
N ASN A 76 -2.74 0.08 2.51
CA ASN A 76 -3.32 1.36 2.89
C ASN A 76 -2.29 2.46 2.68
N ILE A 77 -2.69 3.54 2.02
CA ILE A 77 -1.91 4.78 1.91
C ILE A 77 -2.64 5.89 2.67
N GLU A 78 -1.88 6.62 3.47
CA GLU A 78 -2.34 7.78 4.21
C GLU A 78 -1.83 9.02 3.50
N PHE A 79 -2.73 9.87 3.01
CA PHE A 79 -2.38 11.09 2.27
C PHE A 79 -2.05 12.24 3.21
N THR A 80 -1.27 13.20 2.72
CA THR A 80 -0.91 14.40 3.47
C THR A 80 -2.08 15.39 3.46
N GLY A 81 -2.64 15.69 4.63
CA GLY A 81 -3.85 16.51 4.79
C GLY A 81 -4.87 15.84 5.72
N GLU A 82 -6.00 16.50 5.98
CA GLU A 82 -7.00 15.92 6.90
C GLU A 82 -7.81 14.78 6.26
N ARG A 83 -7.67 13.58 6.85
CA ARG A 83 -8.57 12.41 6.74
C ARG A 83 -8.73 11.74 5.36
N ASN A 84 -7.76 11.86 4.47
CA ASN A 84 -7.75 11.06 3.25
C ASN A 84 -6.83 9.86 3.43
N SER A 85 -7.42 8.67 3.58
CA SER A 85 -6.72 7.40 3.40
C SER A 85 -7.42 6.59 2.33
N SER A 86 -6.64 5.85 1.55
CA SER A 86 -7.19 4.92 0.57
C SER A 86 -6.66 3.53 0.89
N SER A 87 -7.52 2.53 0.68
CA SER A 87 -7.17 1.14 0.90
C SER A 87 -7.57 0.28 -0.29
N ASN A 88 -6.75 -0.73 -0.57
CA ASN A 88 -7.09 -1.75 -1.53
C ASN A 88 -6.52 -3.10 -1.06
N CYS A 89 -7.22 -4.19 -1.32
CA CYS A 89 -6.88 -5.48 -0.75
C CYS A 89 -6.80 -6.60 -1.80
N PHE A 90 -5.92 -7.56 -1.53
CA PHE A 90 -5.75 -8.79 -2.29
C PHE A 90 -6.05 -10.00 -1.40
N VAL A 91 -6.93 -10.89 -1.86
CA VAL A 91 -7.25 -12.14 -1.17
C VAL A 91 -6.58 -13.30 -1.91
N GLY A 92 -5.88 -14.16 -1.17
CA GLY A 92 -5.29 -15.37 -1.74
C GLY A 92 -4.74 -16.31 -0.68
N THR A 93 -4.51 -17.56 -1.07
CA THR A 93 -3.68 -18.48 -0.27
C THR A 93 -2.27 -17.92 -0.11
N PRO A 94 -1.49 -18.33 0.90
CA PRO A 94 -0.09 -17.92 1.06
C PRO A 94 0.75 -18.14 -0.21
N ASN A 95 0.47 -19.21 -0.98
CA ASN A 95 1.14 -19.47 -2.25
C ASN A 95 0.76 -18.47 -3.35
N GLN A 96 -0.51 -18.07 -3.44
CA GLN A 96 -0.96 -17.05 -4.38
C GLN A 96 -0.37 -15.69 -4.03
N ILE A 97 -0.38 -15.30 -2.75
CA ILE A 97 0.24 -14.05 -2.29
C ILE A 97 1.73 -14.05 -2.63
N ARG A 98 2.47 -15.13 -2.31
CA ARG A 98 3.89 -15.24 -2.68
C ARG A 98 4.15 -15.04 -4.16
N ARG A 99 3.29 -15.62 -5.02
CA ARG A 99 3.43 -15.51 -6.49
C ARG A 99 3.13 -14.09 -6.95
N GLN A 100 2.02 -13.53 -6.48
CA GLN A 100 1.56 -12.19 -6.86
C GLN A 100 2.55 -11.11 -6.42
N PHE A 101 3.03 -11.20 -5.18
CA PHE A 101 3.91 -10.22 -4.55
C PHE A 101 5.41 -10.52 -4.74
N SER A 102 5.77 -11.40 -5.68
CA SER A 102 7.16 -11.82 -5.91
C SER A 102 8.12 -10.65 -6.25
N PHE A 103 9.10 -10.36 -5.38
CA PHE A 103 10.06 -9.22 -5.43
C PHE A 103 9.84 -8.24 -6.60
N LYS A 104 10.46 -8.44 -7.77
CA LYS A 104 10.34 -7.51 -8.91
C LYS A 104 8.93 -7.38 -9.51
N LYS A 105 8.21 -8.48 -9.70
CA LYS A 105 6.84 -8.47 -10.28
C LYS A 105 5.79 -7.99 -9.27
N GLY A 106 6.01 -8.31 -8.00
CA GLY A 106 5.18 -7.88 -6.89
C GLY A 106 5.33 -6.40 -6.60
N GLU A 107 6.55 -5.87 -6.65
CA GLU A 107 6.79 -4.44 -6.55
C GLU A 107 6.04 -3.67 -7.63
N GLN A 108 6.10 -4.14 -8.88
CA GLN A 108 5.30 -3.57 -9.96
C GLN A 108 3.79 -3.63 -9.65
N PHE A 109 3.29 -4.80 -9.26
CA PHE A 109 1.88 -4.99 -8.97
C PHE A 109 1.38 -4.06 -7.85
N VAL A 110 2.12 -3.95 -6.75
CA VAL A 110 1.74 -3.08 -5.64
C VAL A 110 1.87 -1.62 -6.04
N ARG A 111 2.91 -1.27 -6.80
CA ARG A 111 3.07 0.08 -7.33
C ARG A 111 1.89 0.49 -8.20
N ASP A 112 1.41 -0.39 -9.08
CA ASP A 112 0.23 -0.12 -9.89
C ASP A 112 -1.05 0.04 -9.04
N PHE A 113 -1.15 -0.66 -7.91
CA PHE A 113 -2.23 -0.47 -6.93
C PHE A 113 -2.17 0.92 -6.32
N VAL A 114 -1.00 1.31 -5.80
CA VAL A 114 -0.81 2.58 -5.09
C VAL A 114 -0.91 3.76 -6.05
N ASP A 115 -0.38 3.65 -7.27
CA ASP A 115 -0.47 4.68 -8.30
C ASP A 115 -1.92 5.03 -8.66
N ARG A 116 -2.78 4.00 -8.80
CA ARG A 116 -4.23 4.22 -8.99
C ARG A 116 -4.88 4.92 -7.80
N MET A 117 -4.49 4.54 -6.57
CA MET A 117 -5.04 5.15 -5.36
C MET A 117 -4.67 6.63 -5.28
N ILE A 118 -3.42 6.99 -5.61
CA ILE A 118 -2.95 8.37 -5.69
C ILE A 118 -3.71 9.14 -6.77
N TYR A 119 -3.82 8.57 -7.98
CA TYR A 119 -4.54 9.20 -9.09
C TYR A 119 -5.98 9.54 -8.72
N GLU A 120 -6.72 8.59 -8.12
CA GLU A 120 -8.11 8.82 -7.72
C GLU A 120 -8.24 9.88 -6.63
N CYS A 121 -7.35 9.88 -5.63
CA CYS A 121 -7.36 10.91 -4.59
C CYS A 121 -7.09 12.31 -5.16
N LEU A 122 -6.04 12.47 -5.98
CA LEU A 122 -5.71 13.76 -6.61
C LEU A 122 -6.81 14.24 -7.57
N ARG A 123 -7.53 13.31 -8.21
CA ARG A 123 -8.69 13.64 -9.07
C ARG A 123 -9.86 14.17 -8.25
N ILE A 124 -10.15 13.57 -7.09
CA ILE A 124 -11.23 14.01 -6.19
C ILE A 124 -10.92 15.40 -5.62
N GLU A 125 -9.69 15.65 -5.17
CA GLU A 125 -9.30 16.95 -4.63
C GLU A 125 -9.53 18.07 -5.64
N LYS A 126 -9.12 17.87 -6.90
CA LYS A 126 -9.38 18.84 -7.99
C LYS A 126 -10.86 19.09 -8.23
N LEU A 127 -11.71 18.07 -8.13
CA LEU A 127 -13.16 18.25 -8.28
C LEU A 127 -13.74 19.07 -7.12
N ASN A 128 -13.28 18.84 -5.89
CA ASN A 128 -13.75 19.59 -4.72
C ASN A 128 -13.32 21.06 -4.78
N GLU A 129 -12.09 21.37 -5.19
CA GLU A 129 -11.61 22.75 -5.40
C GLU A 129 -12.50 23.54 -6.39
N VAL A 130 -13.00 22.87 -7.44
CA VAL A 130 -13.90 23.48 -8.44
C VAL A 130 -15.31 23.71 -7.88
N HIS A 131 -15.79 22.90 -6.94
CA HIS A 131 -17.13 23.06 -6.36
C HIS A 131 -17.17 24.10 -5.22
N GLU A 132 -16.06 24.32 -4.50
CA GLU A 132 -15.99 25.37 -3.46
C GLU A 132 -15.86 26.79 -4.02
N THR A 133 -15.62 26.93 -5.33
CA THR A 133 -15.43 28.22 -6.01
C THR A 133 -16.68 28.73 -6.74
N VAL A 134 -17.84 28.08 -6.57
CA VAL A 134 -19.14 28.47 -7.17
C VAL A 134 -20.13 28.96 -6.12
#